data_AF-A0A1G5H3R5-F1
#
_entry.id   AF-A0A1G5H3R5-F1
#
_cell.length_a   1.000
_cell.length_b   1.000
_cell.length_c   1.000
_cell.angle_alpha   90.00
_cell.angle_beta   90.00
_cell.angle_gamma   90.00
#
_symmetry.space_group_name_H-M   'P 1'
#
loop_
_entity.id
_entity.type
_entity.pdbx_description
1 polymer ?
#
loop_
_entity_poly.entity_id
_entity_poly.type
_entity_poly.pdbx_seq_one_letter_code
_entity_poly.pdbx_strand_id
1 'polypeptide(L)' 'MSEDRLMDIETKLAFQENTIDELNSVVIEQQKEIDRLKNTVAYLLDKMEQVADTRMERAPSNEKPPHY' A
#
# COMPACT_ATOMS: atom_id res chain seq x y z
N MET A 1 34.59 2.39 -36.49
CA MET A 1 34.24 2.01 -35.10
C MET A 1 35.12 0.83 -34.74
N SER A 2 35.82 0.84 -33.61
CA SER A 2 36.61 -0.32 -33.16
C SER A 2 35.68 -1.38 -32.58
N GLU A 3 35.91 -2.66 -32.89
CA GLU A 3 35.14 -3.79 -32.34
C GLU A 3 35.15 -3.80 -30.80
N ASP A 4 36.27 -3.41 -30.20
CA ASP A 4 36.41 -3.28 -28.74
C ASP A 4 35.37 -2.35 -28.12
N ARG A 5 35.09 -1.22 -28.78
CA ARG A 5 34.10 -0.25 -28.28
C ARG A 5 32.67 -0.78 -28.38
N LEU A 6 32.39 -1.61 -29.38
CA LEU A 6 31.08 -2.29 -29.51
C LEU A 6 30.92 -3.34 -28.42
N MET A 7 31.94 -4.17 -28.19
CA MET A 7 31.93 -5.20 -27.14
C MET A 7 31.76 -4.59 -25.73
N ASP A 8 32.42 -3.46 -25.45
CA ASP A 8 32.25 -2.71 -24.20
C ASP A 8 30.80 -2.21 -24.00
N ILE A 9 30.17 -1.74 -25.07
CA ILE A 9 28.79 -1.25 -25.02
C ILE A 9 27.82 -2.40 -24.80
N GLU A 10 27.98 -3.51 -25.52
CA GLU A 10 27.13 -4.70 -25.37
C GLU A 10 27.22 -5.27 -23.95
N THR A 11 28.44 -5.33 -23.41
CA THR A 11 28.67 -5.78 -22.03
C THR A 11 27.95 -4.87 -21.03
N LYS A 12 28.09 -3.54 -21.18
CA LYS A 12 27.41 -2.57 -20.31
C LYS A 12 25.89 -2.65 -20.44
N LEU A 13 25.38 -2.86 -21.65
CA LEU A 13 23.96 -2.98 -21.92
C LEU A 13 23.38 -4.21 -21.21
N ALA A 14 24.04 -5.38 -21.31
CA ALA A 14 23.61 -6.59 -20.62
C ALA A 14 23.57 -6.42 -19.09
N PHE A 15 24.56 -5.73 -18.51
CA PHE A 15 24.52 -5.40 -17.08
C PHE A 15 23.37 -4.46 -16.71
N GLN A 16 23.06 -3.49 -17.57
CA GLN A 16 21.94 -2.58 -17.37
C GLN A 16 20.59 -3.29 -17.48
N GLU A 17 20.42 -4.20 -18.43
CA GLU A 17 19.22 -5.03 -18.56
C GLU A 17 18.99 -5.86 -17.31
N ASN A 18 20.01 -6.56 -16.81
CA ASN A 18 19.93 -7.32 -15.56
C ASN A 18 19.57 -6.42 -14.36
N THR A 19 20.18 -5.24 -14.27
CA THR A 19 19.89 -4.28 -13.20
C THR A 19 18.43 -3.81 -13.26
N ILE A 20 17.90 -3.57 -14.45
CA ILE A 20 16.50 -3.15 -14.65
C ILE A 20 15.55 -4.26 -14.19
N ASP A 21 15.84 -5.52 -14.51
CA ASP A 21 15.01 -6.67 -14.10
C ASP A 21 15.02 -6.87 -12.57
N GLU A 22 16.18 -6.71 -11.94
CA GLU A 22 16.31 -6.75 -10.48
C GLU A 22 15.50 -5.62 -9.82
N LEU A 23 15.65 -4.39 -10.31
CA LEU A 23 14.91 -3.23 -9.80
C LEU A 23 13.40 -3.41 -9.98
N ASN A 24 12.95 -3.90 -11.14
CA ASN A 24 11.54 -4.17 -11.39
C ASN A 24 10.98 -5.21 -10.41
N SER A 25 11.74 -6.27 -10.14
CA SER A 25 11.36 -7.30 -9.16
C SER A 25 11.18 -6.70 -7.76
N VAL A 26 12.10 -5.82 -7.33
CA VAL A 26 11.98 -5.11 -6.05
C VAL A 26 10.75 -4.21 -6.01
N VAL A 27 10.48 -3.45 -7.08
CA VAL A 27 9.31 -2.56 -7.16
C VAL A 27 8.01 -3.35 -7.06
N ILE A 28 7.93 -4.52 -7.70
CA ILE A 28 6.75 -5.40 -7.61
C ILE A 28 6.51 -5.85 -6.17
N GLU A 29 7.55 -6.30 -5.46
CA GLU A 29 7.42 -6.72 -4.06
C GLU A 29 7.01 -5.55 -3.15
N GLN A 30 7.61 -4.37 -3.34
CA GLN A 30 7.24 -3.17 -2.61
C GLN A 30 5.77 -2.78 -2.86
N GLN A 31 5.29 -2.89 -4.10
CA GLN A 31 3.90 -2.60 -4.43
C GLN A 31 2.94 -3.55 -3.70
N LYS A 32 3.27 -4.84 -3.63
CA LYS A 32 2.48 -5.83 -2.85
C LYS A 32 2.43 -5.47 -1.37
N GLU A 33 3.53 -5.01 -0.79
CA GLU A 33 3.56 -4.58 0.61
C GLU A 33 2.71 -3.32 0.84
N ILE A 34 2.80 -2.34 -0.06
CA ILE A 34 1.99 -1.13 -0.01
C ILE A 34 0.50 -1.47 -0.07
N ASP A 35 0.09 -2.39 -0.95
CA ASP A 35 -1.31 -2.76 -1.08
C ASP A 35 -1.83 -3.48 0.18
N ARG A 36 -1.00 -4.33 0.80
CA ARG A 36 -1.33 -4.94 2.11
C ARG A 36 -1.50 -3.90 3.20
N LEU A 37 -0.61 -2.91 3.26
CA LEU A 37 -0.70 -1.82 4.24
C LEU A 37 -1.95 -0.97 4.01
N LYS A 38 -2.25 -0.60 2.76
CA LYS A 38 -3.47 0.14 2.40
C LYS A 38 -4.73 -0.61 2.83
N ASN A 39 -4.81 -1.91 2.56
CA ASN A 39 -5.95 -2.74 2.96
C ASN A 39 -6.09 -2.80 4.49
N THR A 40 -4.97 -2.91 5.21
CA THR A 40 -4.96 -2.94 6.67
C THR A 40 -5.46 -1.61 7.24
N VAL A 41 -5.00 -0.49 6.70
CA VAL A 41 -5.45 0.85 7.12
C VAL A 41 -6.95 1.02 6.84
N ALA A 42 -7.42 0.64 5.65
CA ALA A 42 -8.85 0.70 5.32
C ALA A 42 -9.70 -0.13 6.28
N TYR A 43 -9.28 -1.35 6.61
CA TYR A 43 -9.96 -2.20 7.58
C TYR A 43 -9.99 -1.59 8.99
N LEU A 44 -8.89 -0.98 9.44
CA LEU A 44 -8.85 -0.31 10.73
C LEU A 44 -9.79 0.90 10.78
N LEU A 45 -9.85 1.69 9.71
CA LEU A 45 -10.78 2.82 9.61
C LEU A 45 -12.24 2.37 9.70
N ASP A 46 -12.63 1.34 8.95
CA ASP A 46 -13.97 0.74 9.02
C ASP A 46 -14.32 0.26 10.44
N LYS A 47 -13.36 -0.39 11.12
CA LYS A 47 -13.56 -0.81 12.51
C LYS A 47 -13.70 0.36 13.48
N MET A 48 -12.98 1.44 13.28
CA MET A 48 -13.10 2.64 14.11
C MET A 48 -14.47 3.31 13.93
N GLU A 49 -14.98 3.37 12.70
CA GLU A 49 -16.31 3.90 12.40
C GLU A 49 -17.42 3.06 13.06
N GLN A 50 -17.37 1.72 12.90
CA GLN A 50 -18.31 0.81 13.57
C GLN A 50 -18.35 0.97 15.10
N VAL A 51 -17.18 1.18 15.72
CA VAL A 51 -17.10 1.42 17.17
C VAL A 51 -17.69 2.78 17.56
N ALA A 52 -17.47 3.82 16.74
CA ALA A 52 -18.06 5.13 16.94
C ALA A 52 -19.59 5.09 16.86
N ASP A 53 -20.14 4.42 15.84
CA ASP A 53 -21.58 4.24 15.66
C ASP A 53 -22.20 3.47 16.82
N THR A 54 -21.58 2.36 17.23
CA THR A 54 -22.03 1.57 18.39
C THR A 54 -22.04 2.42 19.68
N ARG A 55 -21.12 3.38 19.82
CA ARG A 55 -21.07 4.28 20.97
C ARG A 55 -22.16 5.35 20.91
N MET A 56 -22.55 5.81 19.73
CA MET A 56 -23.69 6.72 19.55
C MET A 56 -25.03 6.03 19.83
N GLU A 57 -25.20 4.78 19.39
CA GLU A 57 -26.40 3.97 19.69
C GLU A 57 -26.54 3.64 21.19
N ARG A 58 -25.42 3.49 21.91
CA ARG A 58 -25.39 3.23 23.36
C ARG A 58 -25.38 4.49 24.22
N ALA A 59 -25.24 5.68 23.64
CA ALA A 59 -25.45 6.91 24.38
C ALA A 59 -26.92 6.93 24.83
N PRO A 60 -27.23 7.17 26.12
CA PRO A 60 -28.61 7.20 26.55
C PRO A 60 -29.33 8.29 25.75
N SER A 61 -30.21 7.85 24.86
CA SER A 61 -31.26 8.68 24.28
C SER A 61 -31.82 9.50 25.43
N ASN A 62 -31.79 10.82 25.26
CA ASN A 62 -32.28 11.80 26.21
C ASN A 62 -33.82 11.71 26.23
N GLU A 63 -34.34 10.55 26.65
CA GLU A 63 -35.76 10.29 26.80
C GLU A 63 -36.27 11.24 27.87
N LYS A 64 -37.03 12.24 27.41
CA LYS A 64 -37.72 13.18 28.28
C LYS A 64 -38.54 12.37 29.29
N PRO A 65 -38.39 12.59 30.61
CA PRO A 65 -39.16 11.84 31.58
C PRO A 65 -40.65 12.07 31.35
N PRO A 66 -41.50 11.04 31.47
CA PRO A 66 -42.94 11.20 31.37
C PRO A 66 -43.40 12.08 32.54
N HIS A 67 -43.90 13.27 32.22
CA HIS A 67 -44.52 14.14 33.21
C HIS A 67 -45.86 13.52 33.62
N TYR A 68 -45.95 13.08 34.88
CA TYR A 68 -47.20 12.76 35.59
C TYR A 68 -47.81 14.03 36.19
#